data_AF-A0A8F2ZDI8-F1
#
_entry.id   AF-A0A8F2ZDI8-F1
#
_cell.length_a   1.000
_cell.length_b   1.000
_cell.length_c   1.000
_cell.angle_alpha   90.00
_cell.angle_beta   90.00
_cell.angle_gamma   90.00
#
_symmetry.space_group_name_H-M   'P 1'
#
loop_
_entity.id
_entity.type
_entity.pdbx_description
1 polymer ?
#
loop_
_entity_poly.entity_id
_entity_poly.type
_entity_poly.pdbx_seq_one_letter_code
_entity_poly.pdbx_strand_id
1 'polypeptide(L)'
;FPEGSMTPDGELQVFRPGVERIVRRRPVLVVPVAVRGLWGSFFSRFGGPPMRKLPRRLWARVEVVADAPIEAERVSSRRLSRTIGQLRGAPC
;
A
#
# COMPACT_ATOMS: atom_id res chain seq x y z
N PHE A 1 1.52 4.01 -6.33
CA PHE A 1 1.88 3.69 -4.93
C PHE A 1 2.72 4.82 -4.34
N PRO A 2 2.28 5.45 -3.24
CA PRO A 2 2.96 6.61 -2.63
C PRO A 2 4.33 6.28 -1.99
N GLU A 3 4.61 5.02 -1.69
CA GLU A 3 5.91 4.54 -1.18
C GLU A 3 7.03 4.59 -2.26
N GLY A 4 6.64 4.48 -3.54
CA GLY A 4 7.57 4.54 -4.68
C GLY A 4 8.39 3.27 -4.92
N SER A 5 8.31 2.26 -4.06
CA SER A 5 8.95 0.96 -4.21
C SER A 5 8.12 -0.13 -3.51
N MET A 6 8.31 -1.40 -3.87
CA MET A 6 7.84 -2.50 -3.03
C MET A 6 8.55 -2.45 -1.68
N THR A 7 7.88 -2.93 -0.63
CA THR A 7 8.48 -3.07 0.70
C THR A 7 9.64 -4.08 0.72
N PRO A 8 10.74 -3.83 1.46
CA PRO A 8 11.83 -4.78 1.66
C PRO A 8 11.51 -5.84 2.72
N ASP A 9 10.62 -5.55 3.67
CA ASP A 9 10.38 -6.33 4.89
C ASP A 9 8.91 -6.68 5.15
N GLY A 10 7.98 -6.16 4.34
CA GLY A 10 6.55 -6.38 4.51
C GLY A 10 5.82 -5.22 5.19
N GLU A 11 6.58 -4.26 5.73
CA GLU A 11 6.05 -3.08 6.41
C GLU A 11 5.85 -1.91 5.45
N LEU A 12 4.94 -1.01 5.84
CA LEU A 12 4.68 0.22 5.09
C LEU A 12 5.91 1.12 5.13
N GLN A 13 6.38 1.54 3.97
CA GLN A 13 7.45 2.54 3.88
C GLN A 13 6.90 3.95 4.05
N VAL A 14 7.82 4.91 4.15
CA VAL A 14 7.48 6.33 4.19
C VAL A 14 6.77 6.74 2.90
N PHE A 15 5.62 7.39 3.06
CA PHE A 15 4.87 7.92 1.93
C PHE A 15 5.52 9.21 1.44
N ARG A 16 5.76 9.28 0.13
CA ARG A 16 6.35 10.46 -0.51
C ARG A 16 5.26 11.51 -0.75
N PRO A 17 5.60 12.82 -0.76
CA PRO A 17 4.63 13.92 -0.94
C PRO A 17 4.07 14.04 -2.38
N GLY A 18 4.23 13.01 -3.21
CA GLY A 18 3.81 13.03 -4.61
C GLY A 18 2.30 13.12 -4.78
N VAL A 19 1.53 12.52 -3.87
CA VAL A 19 0.06 12.60 -3.89
C VAL A 19 -0.41 14.02 -3.65
N GLU A 20 0.16 14.73 -2.66
CA GLU A 20 -0.19 16.12 -2.37
C GLU A 20 0.08 17.03 -3.57
N ARG A 21 1.18 16.80 -4.29
CA ARG A 21 1.48 17.55 -5.52
C ARG A 21 0.44 17.29 -6.62
N ILE A 22 0.00 16.05 -6.79
CA ILE A 22 -1.02 15.68 -7.78
C ILE A 22 -2.35 16.37 -7.45
N VAL A 23 -2.79 16.24 -6.20
CA VAL A 23 -4.08 16.78 -5.73
C VAL A 23 -4.09 18.31 -5.70
N ARG A 24 -2.96 18.95 -5.36
CA ARG A 24 -2.82 20.42 -5.46
C ARG A 24 -2.92 20.91 -6.90
N ARG A 25 -2.43 20.15 -7.87
CA ARG A 25 -2.53 20.51 -9.31
C ARG A 25 -3.92 20.23 -9.87
N ARG A 26 -4.58 19.17 -9.39
CA ARG A 26 -5.93 18.77 -9.79
C ARG A 26 -6.70 18.29 -8.55
N PRO A 27 -7.56 19.14 -7.98
CA PRO A 27 -8.38 18.77 -6.84
C PRO A 27 -9.30 17.62 -7.22
N VAL A 28 -9.06 16.45 -6.64
CA VAL A 28 -9.83 15.22 -6.84
C VAL A 28 -9.94 14.48 -5.52
N LEU A 29 -11.00 13.68 -5.38
CA LEU A 29 -11.15 12.75 -4.27
C LEU A 29 -10.06 11.67 -4.32
N VAL A 30 -9.51 11.33 -3.17
CA VAL A 30 -8.52 10.26 -3.01
C VAL A 30 -9.11 9.14 -2.18
N VAL A 31 -9.18 7.93 -2.76
CA VAL A 31 -9.67 6.73 -2.06
C VAL A 31 -8.47 5.96 -1.49
N PRO A 32 -8.32 5.84 -0.15
CA PRO A 32 -7.28 5.02 0.46
C PRO A 32 -7.59 3.54 0.26
N VAL A 33 -6.60 2.76 -0.20
CA VAL A 33 -6.74 1.31 -0.43
C VAL A 33 -5.52 0.59 0.14
N ALA A 34 -5.76 -0.48 0.90
CA ALA A 34 -4.73 -1.39 1.38
C ALA A 34 -4.92 -2.80 0.79
N VAL A 35 -3.80 -3.46 0.50
CA VAL A 35 -3.79 -4.85 0.02
C VAL A 35 -3.09 -5.72 1.07
N ARG A 36 -3.79 -6.75 1.55
CA ARG A 36 -3.33 -7.69 2.59
C ARG A 36 -3.00 -9.05 1.98
N GLY A 37 -2.13 -9.81 2.63
CA GLY A 37 -1.78 -11.18 2.25
C GLY A 37 -0.77 -11.31 1.10
N LEU A 38 -0.21 -10.20 0.60
CA LEU A 38 0.82 -10.22 -0.44
C LEU A 38 2.21 -10.59 0.09
N TRP A 39 2.53 -10.26 1.35
CA TRP A 39 3.82 -10.63 1.93
C TRP A 39 3.93 -12.15 2.08
N GLY A 40 5.08 -12.72 1.72
CA GLY A 40 5.26 -14.18 1.62
C GLY A 40 4.80 -14.80 0.29
N SER A 41 4.08 -14.06 -0.55
CA SER A 41 3.68 -14.51 -1.89
C SER A 41 4.85 -14.48 -2.91
N PHE A 42 4.60 -15.04 -4.08
CA PHE A 42 5.49 -14.97 -5.25
C PHE A 42 5.84 -13.52 -5.67
N PHE A 43 4.94 -12.56 -5.39
CA PHE A 43 5.11 -11.14 -5.76
C PHE A 43 5.88 -10.30 -4.71
N SER A 44 6.16 -10.87 -3.53
CA SER A 44 6.85 -10.15 -2.45
C SER A 44 8.38 -10.30 -2.52
N ARG A 45 9.12 -9.56 -1.68
CA ARG A 45 10.57 -9.78 -1.47
C ARG A 45 10.90 -10.84 -0.42
N PHE A 46 9.88 -11.42 0.22
CA PHE A 46 10.07 -12.44 1.24
C PHE A 46 10.79 -13.68 0.65
N GLY A 47 11.93 -14.07 1.22
CA GLY A 47 12.69 -15.23 0.77
C GLY A 47 13.37 -15.08 -0.60
N GLY A 48 13.60 -13.84 -1.07
CA GLY A 48 14.36 -13.55 -2.29
C GLY A 48 13.63 -12.62 -3.28
N PRO A 49 14.22 -12.37 -4.47
CA PRO A 49 13.67 -11.45 -5.44
C PRO A 49 12.23 -11.82 -5.85
N PRO A 50 11.34 -10.83 -6.01
CA PRO A 50 9.96 -11.06 -6.42
C PRO A 50 9.93 -11.71 -7.80
N MET A 51 8.97 -12.62 -8.01
CA MET A 51 8.76 -13.37 -9.26
C MET A 51 9.92 -14.26 -9.72
N ARG A 52 10.90 -14.53 -8.84
CA ARG A 52 12.04 -15.44 -9.12
C ARG A 52 12.13 -16.65 -8.18
N LYS A 53 11.10 -16.86 -7.38
CA LYS A 53 11.04 -17.90 -6.33
C LYS A 53 10.04 -18.98 -6.71
N LEU A 54 10.21 -20.20 -6.23
CA LEU A 54 9.15 -21.20 -6.36
C LEU A 54 7.95 -20.78 -5.49
N PRO A 55 6.70 -20.77 -6.02
CA PRO A 55 5.54 -20.34 -5.25
C PRO A 55 5.27 -21.29 -4.08
N ARG A 56 5.49 -20.80 -2.84
CA ARG A 56 5.29 -21.58 -1.61
C ARG A 56 3.82 -21.66 -1.17
N ARG A 57 2.99 -20.73 -1.63
CA ARG A 57 1.54 -20.67 -1.38
C ARG A 57 0.82 -20.52 -2.71
N LEU A 58 0.35 -21.63 -3.28
CA LEU A 58 -0.41 -21.64 -4.53
C LEU A 58 -1.77 -20.93 -4.40
N TRP A 59 -2.30 -20.83 -3.17
CA TRP A 59 -3.61 -20.23 -2.86
C TRP A 59 -3.46 -19.14 -1.78
N ALA A 60 -2.59 -18.16 -2.02
CA ALA A 60 -2.48 -17.04 -1.10
C ALA A 60 -3.78 -16.21 -1.12
N ARG A 61 -4.46 -16.14 0.03
CA ARG A 61 -5.62 -15.26 0.22
C ARG A 61 -5.16 -13.81 0.18
N VAL A 62 -5.64 -13.07 -0.81
CA VAL A 62 -5.40 -11.63 -0.97
C VAL A 62 -6.69 -10.89 -0.65
N GLU A 63 -6.60 -9.87 0.18
CA GLU A 63 -7.74 -9.01 0.52
C GLU A 63 -7.43 -7.58 0.11
N VAL A 64 -8.43 -6.91 -0.45
CA VAL A 64 -8.37 -5.49 -0.81
C VAL A 64 -9.40 -4.77 0.04
N VAL A 65 -8.94 -3.79 0.83
CA VAL A 65 -9.79 -3.02 1.72
C VAL A 65 -9.65 -1.55 1.35
N ALA A 66 -10.77 -0.90 1.08
CA ALA A 66 -10.85 0.52 0.76
C ALA A 66 -11.59 1.27 1.88
N ASP A 67 -11.20 2.53 2.09
CA ASP A 67 -11.90 3.45 2.99
C ASP A 67 -12.69 4.50 2.19
N ALA A 68 -13.48 5.30 2.89
CA ALA A 68 -14.23 6.40 2.31
C ALA A 68 -13.29 7.39 1.56
N PRO A 69 -13.78 8.03 0.49
CA PRO A 69 -13.02 9.05 -0.23
C PRO A 69 -12.60 10.21 0.69
N ILE A 70 -11.39 10.73 0.47
CA ILE A 70 -10.85 11.90 1.16
C ILE A 70 -10.85 13.08 0.20
N GLU A 71 -11.47 14.19 0.62
CA GLU A 71 -11.45 15.48 -0.07
C GLU A 71 -10.04 16.01 -0.30
N ALA A 72 -9.84 16.70 -1.42
CA ALA A 72 -8.55 17.16 -1.89
C ALA A 72 -7.77 17.96 -0.83
N GLU A 73 -8.45 18.85 -0.10
CA GLU A 73 -7.88 19.73 0.93
C GLU A 73 -7.44 18.98 2.18
N ARG A 74 -7.95 17.75 2.36
CA ARG A 74 -7.73 16.91 3.54
C ARG A 74 -6.66 15.85 3.30
N VAL A 75 -6.17 15.73 2.06
CA VAL A 75 -5.16 14.74 1.67
C VAL A 75 -3.77 15.18 2.11
N SER A 76 -3.08 14.30 2.84
CA SER A 76 -1.65 14.40 3.09
C SER A 76 -1.02 13.01 3.14
N SER A 77 0.26 12.90 2.80
CA SER A 77 1.05 11.67 2.88
C SER A 77 0.99 11.06 4.28
N ARG A 78 1.09 11.90 5.32
CA ARG A 78 0.96 11.49 6.73
C ARG A 78 -0.43 10.90 7.02
N ARG A 79 -1.50 11.56 6.58
CA ARG A 79 -2.86 11.05 6.78
C ARG A 79 -3.06 9.73 6.05
N LEU A 80 -2.66 9.66 4.79
CA LEU A 80 -2.79 8.46 3.97
C LEU A 80 -2.00 7.29 4.53
N SER A 81 -0.77 7.52 5.00
CA SER A 81 0.04 6.51 5.67
C SER A 81 -0.65 5.97 6.92
N ARG A 82 -1.22 6.85 7.76
CA ARG A 82 -1.99 6.43 8.95
C ARG A 82 -3.22 5.60 8.59
N THR A 83 -4.04 6.09 7.66
CA THR A 83 -5.26 5.40 7.22
C THR A 83 -4.92 4.05 6.59
N ILE A 84 -3.94 3.98 5.68
CA ILE A 84 -3.53 2.72 5.06
C ILE A 84 -2.91 1.76 6.07
N GLY A 85 -2.19 2.26 7.09
CA GLY A 85 -1.72 1.44 8.21
C GLY A 85 -2.87 0.76 8.97
N GLN A 86 -3.94 1.51 9.25
CA GLN A 86 -5.15 0.98 9.88
C GLN A 86 -5.86 -0.03 8.97
N LEU A 87 -6.00 0.28 7.68
CA LEU A 87 -6.60 -0.61 6.69
C LEU A 87 -5.76 -1.86 6.43
N ARG A 88 -4.43 -1.82 6.55
CA ARG A 88 -3.58 -3.00 6.42
C ARG A 88 -3.76 -3.94 7.62
N GLY A 89 -3.89 -3.39 8.82
CA GLY A 89 -3.89 -4.18 10.06
C GLY A 89 -2.50 -4.74 10.40
N ALA A 90 -2.44 -5.63 11.38
CA ALA A 90 -1.21 -6.35 11.71
C ALA A 90 -0.82 -7.31 10.57
N PRO A 91 0.48 -7.53 10.31
CA PRO A 91 0.90 -8.56 9.38
C PRO A 91 0.38 -9.93 9.84
N CYS A 92 -0.34 -10.63 8.96
CA CYS A 92 -0.82 -12.00 9.17
C CYS A 92 0.27 -13.03 8.90
#